data_AF-A0A6G1S6M4-F1
#
_entry.id   AF-A0A6G1S6M4-F1
#
_cell.length_a   1.000
_cell.length_b   1.000
_cell.length_c   1.000
_cell.angle_alpha   90.00
_cell.angle_beta   90.00
_cell.angle_gamma   90.00
#
_symmetry.space_group_name_H-M   'P 1'
#
loop_
_entity.id
_entity.type
_entity.pdbx_description
1 polymer ?
#
loop_
_entity_poly.entity_id
_entity_poly.type
_entity_poly.pdbx_seq_one_letter_code
_entity_poly.pdbx_strand_id
1 'polypeptide(L)'
;FNVPKSGLDRRTAAIVVRQDIETKWKKEFTLEFSRDRKSMSSYCVPLKPSRLGNGPKLFCKGAPEGVLDRCTHARVGSQKVPLTNTLKNRILDLTRQYGTGRDTLRCLALATADNPMKPEEMDLGDSNKFHLYENSLTFVGVVGMLDPPRKEVFDSIVRCRHAGIRVIVITGDNKATAEAICRRIGVFTEDEDTTGKSYSGREFDDLPVSEQRAVCARARLFSRVEPAHKSKIVEYLQSMNEISAMTGDGVNDAPALKKAEIG
;
A
#
# COMPACT_ATOMS: atom_id res chain seq x y z
N PHE A 1 -20.98 -11.09 -6.12
CA PHE A 1 -21.95 -11.12 -5.02
C PHE A 1 -23.22 -10.42 -5.50
N ASN A 2 -24.37 -11.09 -5.45
CA ASN A 2 -25.64 -10.55 -5.95
C ASN A 2 -26.40 -9.81 -4.84
N VAL A 3 -25.78 -8.80 -4.25
CA VAL A 3 -26.45 -7.94 -3.27
C VAL A 3 -26.92 -6.68 -4.00
N PRO A 4 -28.24 -6.50 -4.22
CA PRO A 4 -28.74 -5.34 -4.93
C PRO A 4 -28.44 -4.07 -4.13
N LYS A 5 -27.85 -3.08 -4.81
CA LYS A 5 -27.58 -1.76 -4.23
C LYS A 5 -28.62 -0.70 -4.64
N SER A 6 -29.52 -1.05 -5.56
CA SER A 6 -30.57 -0.17 -6.07
C SER A 6 -31.59 0.16 -4.98
N GLY A 7 -31.93 1.45 -4.83
CA GLY A 7 -32.94 1.91 -3.87
C GLY A 7 -32.46 2.02 -2.41
N LEU A 8 -31.18 1.76 -2.14
CA LEU A 8 -30.58 1.95 -0.82
C LEU A 8 -30.02 3.36 -0.67
N ASP A 9 -30.12 3.93 0.53
CA ASP A 9 -29.42 5.16 0.88
C ASP A 9 -27.90 4.95 0.85
N ARG A 10 -27.13 6.05 0.76
CA ARG A 10 -25.66 5.98 0.62
C ARG A 10 -24.98 5.17 1.72
N ARG A 11 -25.46 5.26 2.97
CA ARG A 11 -24.85 4.57 4.09
C ARG A 11 -25.11 3.07 4.01
N THR A 12 -26.35 2.67 3.75
CA THR A 12 -26.70 1.25 3.63
C THR A 12 -26.05 0.62 2.40
N ALA A 13 -26.02 1.31 1.26
CA ALA A 13 -25.33 0.84 0.05
C ALA A 13 -23.82 0.59 0.27
N ALA A 14 -23.18 1.35 1.16
CA ALA A 14 -21.77 1.17 1.52
C ALA A 14 -21.52 -0.08 2.37
N ILE A 15 -22.47 -0.47 3.23
CA ILE A 15 -22.30 -1.60 4.17
C ILE A 15 -23.04 -2.87 3.76
N VAL A 16 -23.90 -2.84 2.73
CA VAL A 16 -24.79 -3.97 2.39
C VAL A 16 -24.04 -5.27 2.09
N VAL A 17 -22.87 -5.18 1.45
CA VAL A 17 -22.03 -6.36 1.17
C VAL A 17 -21.44 -6.91 2.47
N ARG A 18 -21.03 -6.04 3.39
CA ARG A 18 -20.52 -6.45 4.70
C ARG A 18 -21.61 -7.17 5.50
N GLN A 19 -22.82 -6.61 5.55
CA GLN A 19 -23.96 -7.21 6.25
C GLN A 19 -24.27 -8.61 5.70
N ASP A 20 -24.32 -8.77 4.37
CA ASP A 20 -24.51 -10.09 3.74
C ASP A 20 -23.40 -11.08 4.13
N ILE A 21 -22.14 -10.64 4.17
CA ILE A 21 -21.01 -11.49 4.59
C ILE A 21 -21.10 -11.88 6.06
N GLU A 22 -21.51 -10.96 6.95
CA GLU A 22 -21.69 -11.23 8.39
C GLU A 22 -22.79 -12.29 8.63
N THR A 23 -23.76 -12.45 7.72
CA THR A 23 -24.74 -13.56 7.81
C THR A 23 -24.18 -14.94 7.42
N LYS A 24 -23.01 -14.97 6.75
CA LYS A 24 -22.39 -16.19 6.19
C LYS A 24 -21.16 -16.62 6.97
N TRP A 25 -20.43 -15.65 7.54
CA TRP A 25 -19.17 -15.86 8.24
C TRP A 25 -19.18 -15.12 9.56
N LYS A 26 -18.86 -15.82 10.63
CA LYS A 26 -18.53 -15.22 11.92
C LYS A 26 -17.03 -14.93 11.94
N LYS A 27 -16.67 -13.66 12.11
CA LYS A 27 -15.27 -13.25 12.32
C LYS A 27 -14.92 -13.45 13.79
N GLU A 28 -13.98 -14.33 14.09
CA GLU A 28 -13.52 -14.58 15.46
C GLU A 28 -12.52 -13.51 15.89
N PHE A 29 -11.45 -13.32 15.11
CA PHE A 29 -10.42 -12.33 15.39
C PHE A 29 -9.74 -11.84 14.10
N THR A 30 -8.89 -10.83 14.25
CA THR A 30 -8.13 -10.22 13.15
C THR A 30 -6.66 -10.19 13.53
N LEU A 31 -5.80 -10.66 12.63
CA LEU A 31 -4.37 -10.43 12.69
C LEU A 31 -4.11 -9.04 12.09
N GLU A 32 -3.88 -8.07 12.98
CA GLU A 32 -3.77 -6.65 12.63
C GLU A 32 -2.60 -6.35 11.71
N PHE A 33 -2.74 -5.35 10.84
CA PHE A 33 -1.69 -4.97 9.90
C PHE A 33 -0.36 -4.66 10.61
N SER A 34 0.74 -5.24 10.14
CA SER A 34 2.10 -4.83 10.52
C SER A 34 2.92 -4.44 9.29
N ARG A 35 3.83 -3.47 9.47
CA ARG A 35 4.66 -2.93 8.38
C ARG A 35 5.64 -3.95 7.83
N ASP A 36 6.06 -4.92 8.65
CA ASP A 36 7.04 -5.94 8.26
C ASP A 36 6.47 -6.88 7.20
N ARG A 37 5.23 -7.33 7.40
CA ARG A 37 4.55 -8.26 6.47
C ARG A 37 3.65 -7.59 5.44
N LYS A 38 3.28 -6.32 5.69
CA LYS A 38 2.40 -5.50 4.83
C LYS A 38 1.09 -6.20 4.45
N SER A 39 0.53 -6.97 5.37
CA SER A 39 -0.73 -7.68 5.22
C SER A 39 -1.51 -7.66 6.52
N MET A 40 -2.81 -7.94 6.39
CA MET A 40 -3.70 -8.23 7.50
C MET A 40 -4.56 -9.42 7.13
N SER A 41 -5.06 -10.13 8.14
CA SER A 41 -5.96 -11.25 7.90
C SER A 41 -7.04 -11.37 8.97
N SER A 42 -8.12 -12.04 8.62
CA SER A 42 -9.25 -12.28 9.53
C SER A 42 -9.58 -13.76 9.55
N TYR A 43 -9.66 -14.32 10.76
CA TYR A 43 -10.06 -15.69 10.99
C TYR A 43 -11.57 -15.75 11.07
N CYS A 44 -12.17 -16.53 10.17
CA CYS A 44 -13.61 -16.57 9.98
C CYS A 44 -14.11 -18.01 9.98
N VAL A 45 -15.18 -18.25 10.73
CA VAL A 45 -15.89 -19.54 10.79
C VAL A 45 -17.17 -19.43 9.97
N PRO A 46 -17.48 -20.39 9.08
CA PRO A 46 -18.71 -20.34 8.30
C PRO A 46 -19.92 -20.60 9.21
N LEU A 47 -20.96 -19.76 9.11
CA LEU A 47 -22.24 -19.93 9.81
C LEU A 47 -23.22 -20.83 9.03
N LYS A 48 -22.97 -21.00 7.72
CA LYS A 48 -23.77 -21.81 6.80
C LYS A 48 -22.83 -22.64 5.92
N PRO A 49 -23.27 -23.78 5.37
CA PRO A 49 -22.48 -24.54 4.41
C PRO A 49 -22.00 -23.65 3.27
N SER A 50 -20.68 -23.65 3.05
CA SER A 50 -20.04 -22.76 2.09
C SER A 50 -19.38 -23.59 0.98
N ARG A 51 -19.33 -23.02 -0.23
CA ARG A 51 -18.58 -23.61 -1.35
C ARG A 51 -17.08 -23.74 -1.07
N LEU A 52 -16.57 -23.03 -0.07
CA LEU A 52 -15.19 -23.09 0.38
C LEU A 52 -14.96 -24.19 1.44
N GLY A 53 -15.99 -24.98 1.77
CA GLY A 53 -15.99 -25.98 2.83
C GLY A 53 -16.59 -25.45 4.13
N ASN A 54 -16.84 -26.37 5.07
CA ASN A 54 -17.45 -26.08 6.37
C ASN A 54 -16.42 -25.74 7.47
N GLY A 55 -15.13 -25.83 7.15
CA GLY A 55 -14.06 -25.49 8.07
C GLY A 55 -13.77 -23.98 8.15
N PRO A 56 -13.07 -23.54 9.20
CA PRO A 56 -12.63 -22.15 9.33
C PRO A 56 -11.71 -21.74 8.18
N LYS A 57 -11.67 -20.45 7.87
CA LYS A 57 -10.82 -19.86 6.84
C LYS A 57 -10.13 -18.62 7.36
N LEU A 58 -8.89 -18.40 6.91
CA LEU A 58 -8.18 -17.15 7.13
C LEU A 58 -8.19 -16.35 5.83
N PHE A 59 -8.87 -15.20 5.83
CA PHE A 59 -8.90 -14.29 4.68
C PHE A 59 -7.79 -13.25 4.83
N CYS A 60 -6.83 -13.24 3.91
CA CYS A 60 -5.68 -12.34 3.92
C CYS A 60 -5.77 -11.30 2.81
N LYS A 61 -5.42 -10.06 3.13
CA LYS A 61 -5.21 -8.99 2.15
C LYS A 61 -3.92 -8.24 2.46
N GLY A 62 -3.20 -7.81 1.43
CA GLY A 62 -1.95 -7.09 1.63
C GLY A 62 -1.23 -6.70 0.36
N ALA A 63 0.02 -6.27 0.53
CA ALA A 63 0.93 -5.96 -0.57
C ALA A 63 1.09 -7.19 -1.49
N PRO A 64 0.91 -7.05 -2.82
CA PRO A 64 0.93 -8.17 -3.74
C PRO A 64 2.19 -9.03 -3.68
N GLU A 65 3.36 -8.38 -3.62
CA GLU A 65 4.68 -9.02 -3.50
C GLU A 65 4.71 -9.98 -2.30
N GLY A 66 4.49 -9.45 -1.09
CA GLY A 66 4.60 -10.23 0.14
C GLY A 66 3.48 -11.25 0.36
N VAL A 67 2.28 -11.04 -0.20
CA VAL A 67 1.21 -12.05 -0.12
C VAL A 67 1.46 -13.19 -1.10
N LEU A 68 1.88 -12.91 -2.34
CA LEU A 68 2.18 -13.93 -3.33
C LEU A 68 3.37 -14.81 -2.94
N ASP A 69 4.37 -14.24 -2.24
CA ASP A 69 5.48 -15.02 -1.69
C ASP A 69 5.05 -16.08 -0.68
N ARG A 70 3.92 -15.85 0.01
CA ARG A 70 3.34 -16.78 1.00
C ARG A 70 2.23 -17.66 0.41
N CYS A 71 1.96 -17.54 -0.88
CA CYS A 71 0.97 -18.37 -1.57
C CYS A 71 1.64 -19.61 -2.17
N THR A 72 1.10 -20.79 -1.86
CA THR A 72 1.53 -22.06 -2.48
C THR A 72 0.61 -22.47 -3.62
N HIS A 73 -0.62 -21.94 -3.64
CA HIS A 73 -1.65 -22.29 -4.62
C HIS A 73 -2.35 -21.04 -5.14
N ALA A 74 -3.04 -21.17 -6.27
CA ALA A 74 -3.97 -20.19 -6.81
C ALA A 74 -5.36 -20.81 -6.98
N ARG A 75 -6.38 -19.98 -6.88
CA ARG A 75 -7.78 -20.36 -7.11
C ARG A 75 -8.17 -20.00 -8.54
N VAL A 76 -8.57 -21.00 -9.32
CA VAL A 76 -9.10 -20.82 -10.68
C VAL A 76 -10.54 -21.32 -10.68
N GLY A 77 -11.49 -20.40 -10.61
CA GLY A 77 -12.91 -20.72 -10.39
C GLY A 77 -13.11 -21.40 -9.03
N SER A 78 -13.56 -22.66 -9.04
CA SER A 78 -13.70 -23.49 -7.84
C SER A 78 -12.48 -24.36 -7.53
N GLN A 79 -11.54 -24.49 -8.46
CA GLN A 79 -10.39 -25.38 -8.31
C GLN A 79 -9.20 -24.68 -7.66
N LYS A 80 -8.39 -25.49 -6.97
CA LYS A 80 -7.12 -25.08 -6.36
C LYS A 80 -5.99 -25.69 -7.18
N VAL A 81 -5.14 -24.85 -7.76
CA VAL A 81 -3.99 -25.25 -8.58
C VAL A 81 -2.69 -24.80 -7.92
N PRO A 82 -1.57 -25.53 -8.07
CA PRO A 82 -0.27 -25.08 -7.57
C PRO A 82 0.14 -23.73 -8.19
N LEU A 83 0.63 -22.80 -7.37
CA LEU A 83 1.13 -21.51 -7.85
C LEU A 83 2.56 -21.69 -8.37
N THR A 84 2.71 -21.92 -9.67
CA THR A 84 4.03 -22.02 -10.30
C THR A 84 4.70 -20.64 -10.36
N ASN A 85 6.04 -20.63 -10.41
CA ASN A 85 6.80 -19.37 -10.55
C ASN A 85 6.41 -18.58 -11.80
N THR A 86 6.10 -19.26 -12.91
CA THR A 86 5.62 -18.62 -14.14
C THR A 86 4.29 -17.88 -13.92
N LEU A 87 3.33 -18.51 -13.21
CA LEU A 87 2.05 -17.87 -12.91
C LEU A 87 2.23 -16.72 -11.93
N LYS A 88 3.04 -16.91 -10.89
CA LYS A 88 3.38 -15.88 -9.90
C LYS A 88 3.99 -14.64 -10.56
N ASN A 89 4.98 -14.82 -11.43
CA ASN A 89 5.63 -13.73 -12.14
C ASN A 89 4.64 -12.98 -13.04
N ARG A 90 3.78 -13.71 -13.77
CA ARG A 90 2.74 -13.09 -14.60
C ARG A 90 1.76 -12.24 -13.78
N ILE A 91 1.36 -12.69 -12.59
CA ILE A 91 0.49 -11.92 -11.69
C ILE A 91 1.21 -10.66 -11.20
N LEU A 92 2.47 -10.79 -10.81
CA LEU A 92 3.29 -9.64 -10.39
C LEU A 92 3.45 -8.63 -11.51
N ASP A 93 3.68 -9.06 -12.75
CA ASP A 93 3.84 -8.18 -13.91
C ASP A 93 2.55 -7.43 -14.22
N LEU A 94 1.39 -8.10 -14.23
CA LEU A 94 0.09 -7.41 -14.37
C LEU A 94 -0.15 -6.41 -13.23
N THR A 95 0.20 -6.79 -12.00
CA THR A 95 0.04 -5.91 -10.84
C THR A 95 0.93 -4.67 -10.96
N ARG A 96 2.17 -4.83 -11.45
CA ARG A 96 3.05 -3.70 -11.76
C ARG A 96 2.44 -2.82 -12.84
N GLN A 97 1.95 -3.39 -13.93
CA GLN A 97 1.29 -2.63 -15.00
C GLN A 97 0.09 -1.81 -14.48
N TYR A 98 -0.73 -2.35 -13.58
CA TYR A 98 -1.81 -1.57 -12.95
C TYR A 98 -1.30 -0.45 -12.04
N GLY A 99 -0.21 -0.69 -11.31
CA GLY A 99 0.39 0.29 -10.39
C GLY A 99 1.23 1.37 -11.07
N THR A 100 1.83 1.09 -12.22
CA THR A 100 2.73 2.00 -12.95
C THR A 100 2.15 2.53 -14.25
N GLY A 101 1.08 1.91 -14.73
CA GLY A 101 0.37 2.33 -15.92
C GLY A 101 -0.37 3.64 -15.71
N ARG A 102 -1.08 4.08 -16.76
CA ARG A 102 -1.81 5.35 -16.74
C ARG A 102 -2.73 5.48 -15.55
N ASP A 103 -3.33 4.40 -15.08
CA ASP A 103 -4.29 4.47 -13.97
C ASP A 103 -3.64 4.60 -12.59
N THR A 104 -2.37 4.25 -12.41
CA THR A 104 -1.64 4.32 -11.12
C THR A 104 -2.43 3.76 -9.94
N LEU A 105 -2.87 2.51 -10.06
CA LEU A 105 -3.74 1.88 -9.07
C LEU A 105 -2.95 1.35 -7.87
N ARG A 106 -3.44 1.61 -6.66
CA ARG A 106 -3.01 0.92 -5.45
C ARG A 106 -3.56 -0.50 -5.46
N CYS A 107 -2.68 -1.47 -5.69
CA CYS A 107 -3.06 -2.87 -5.80
C CYS A 107 -2.98 -3.59 -4.44
N LEU A 108 -4.00 -4.38 -4.12
CA LEU A 108 -4.00 -5.32 -2.99
C LEU A 108 -4.21 -6.74 -3.50
N ALA A 109 -3.34 -7.66 -3.09
CA ALA A 109 -3.57 -9.08 -3.30
C ALA A 109 -4.51 -9.62 -2.22
N LEU A 110 -5.41 -10.50 -2.65
CA LEU A 110 -6.37 -11.22 -1.81
C LEU A 110 -6.03 -12.70 -1.87
N ALA A 111 -5.88 -13.31 -0.70
CA ALA A 111 -5.57 -14.73 -0.57
C ALA A 111 -6.34 -15.35 0.59
N THR A 112 -6.45 -16.67 0.59
CA THR A 112 -7.16 -17.43 1.62
C THR A 112 -6.33 -18.60 2.11
N ALA A 113 -6.16 -18.77 3.42
CA ALA A 113 -5.74 -20.05 3.97
C ALA A 113 -6.97 -20.96 4.04
N ASP A 114 -6.94 -22.05 3.28
CA ASP A 114 -8.04 -23.02 3.25
C ASP A 114 -8.11 -23.85 4.53
N ASN A 115 -6.97 -24.16 5.14
CA ASN A 115 -6.86 -24.93 6.37
C ASN A 115 -5.96 -24.15 7.33
N PRO A 116 -6.48 -23.10 7.99
CA PRO A 116 -5.70 -22.33 8.94
C PRO A 116 -5.37 -23.16 10.18
N MET A 117 -4.29 -22.79 10.87
CA MET A 117 -3.96 -23.29 12.20
C MET A 117 -5.11 -22.99 13.18
N LYS A 118 -5.28 -23.82 14.21
CA LYS A 118 -6.37 -23.61 15.17
C LYS A 118 -6.07 -22.42 16.09
N PRO A 119 -7.09 -21.70 16.59
CA PRO A 119 -6.88 -20.55 17.46
C PRO A 119 -6.10 -20.87 18.73
N GLU A 120 -6.21 -22.09 19.26
CA GLU A 120 -5.52 -22.50 20.49
C GLU A 120 -4.00 -22.62 20.32
N GLU A 121 -3.53 -22.76 19.08
CA GLU A 121 -2.11 -22.84 18.72
C GLU A 121 -1.55 -21.47 18.28
N MET A 122 -2.40 -20.44 18.22
CA MET A 122 -2.01 -19.09 17.84
C MET A 122 -1.79 -18.21 19.07
N ASP A 123 -0.58 -17.70 19.23
CA ASP A 123 -0.31 -16.57 20.10
C ASP A 123 -0.78 -15.27 19.42
N LEU A 124 -1.94 -14.78 19.84
CA LEU A 124 -2.56 -13.54 19.35
C LEU A 124 -1.98 -12.27 20.01
N GLY A 125 -1.21 -12.43 21.10
CA GLY A 125 -0.58 -11.31 21.80
C GLY A 125 0.69 -10.81 21.11
N ASP A 126 1.38 -11.68 20.38
CA ASP A 126 2.62 -11.35 19.66
C ASP A 126 2.40 -11.17 18.16
N SER A 127 2.32 -9.90 17.74
CA SER A 127 2.15 -9.52 16.33
C SER A 127 3.29 -9.97 15.40
N ASN A 128 4.49 -10.25 15.94
CA ASN A 128 5.61 -10.72 15.13
C ASN A 128 5.37 -12.13 14.60
N LYS A 129 4.58 -12.96 15.30
CA LYS A 129 4.30 -14.34 14.90
C LYS A 129 3.25 -14.44 13.79
N PHE A 130 2.54 -13.35 13.47
CA PHE A 130 1.43 -13.39 12.51
C PHE A 130 1.86 -13.85 11.12
N HIS A 131 3.12 -13.65 10.72
CA HIS A 131 3.63 -14.13 9.44
C HIS A 131 3.66 -15.67 9.35
N LEU A 132 3.78 -16.38 10.48
CA LEU A 132 3.78 -17.84 10.54
C LEU A 132 2.36 -18.39 10.28
N TYR A 133 1.35 -17.69 10.77
CA TYR A 133 -0.06 -18.07 10.60
C TYR A 133 -0.57 -17.75 9.20
N GLU A 134 -0.03 -16.70 8.56
CA GLU A 134 -0.36 -16.29 7.19
C GLU A 134 0.53 -17.00 6.14
N ASN A 135 0.70 -18.32 6.26
CA ASN A 135 1.53 -19.12 5.35
C ASN A 135 0.70 -20.17 4.58
N SER A 136 1.26 -20.72 3.48
CA SER A 136 0.60 -21.70 2.61
C SER A 136 -0.76 -21.23 2.07
N LEU A 137 -0.81 -19.96 1.68
CA LEU A 137 -2.04 -19.31 1.22
C LEU A 137 -2.43 -19.79 -0.19
N THR A 138 -3.72 -19.69 -0.48
CA THR A 138 -4.27 -19.83 -1.84
C THR A 138 -4.60 -18.44 -2.37
N PHE A 139 -3.86 -17.98 -3.38
CA PHE A 139 -4.12 -16.72 -4.07
C PHE A 139 -5.50 -16.73 -4.72
N VAL A 140 -6.27 -15.65 -4.57
CA VAL A 140 -7.61 -15.52 -5.16
C VAL A 140 -7.64 -14.47 -6.25
N GLY A 141 -7.00 -13.33 -6.04
CA GLY A 141 -7.01 -12.24 -7.03
C GLY A 141 -6.34 -10.97 -6.53
N VAL A 142 -6.33 -9.96 -7.39
CA VAL A 142 -5.85 -8.62 -7.09
C VAL A 142 -6.98 -7.64 -7.31
N VAL A 143 -7.08 -6.66 -6.42
CA VAL A 143 -7.96 -5.50 -6.61
C VAL A 143 -7.10 -4.24 -6.72
N GLY A 144 -7.37 -3.42 -7.72
CA GLY A 144 -6.76 -2.10 -7.88
C GLY A 144 -7.75 -1.03 -7.42
N MET A 145 -7.31 -0.14 -6.54
CA MET A 145 -8.07 1.06 -6.18
C MET A 145 -7.29 2.31 -6.61
N LEU A 146 -8.01 3.27 -7.16
CA LEU A 146 -7.44 4.58 -7.48
C LEU A 146 -7.60 5.48 -6.26
N ASP A 147 -6.49 6.09 -5.83
CA ASP A 147 -6.54 7.28 -4.97
C ASP A 147 -6.26 8.50 -5.86
N PRO A 148 -7.29 9.16 -6.41
CA PRO A 148 -7.08 10.20 -7.40
C PRO A 148 -6.48 11.45 -6.72
N PRO A 149 -5.45 12.07 -7.31
CA PRO A 149 -4.97 13.35 -6.82
C PRO A 149 -6.09 14.39 -6.88
N ARG A 150 -6.07 15.35 -5.95
CA ARG A 150 -7.03 16.46 -5.99
C ARG A 150 -6.82 17.27 -7.27
N LYS A 151 -7.92 17.75 -7.87
CA LYS A 151 -7.90 18.37 -9.20
C LYS A 151 -7.00 19.61 -9.26
N GLU A 152 -6.97 20.37 -8.17
CA GLU A 152 -6.21 21.60 -8.00
C GLU A 152 -4.69 21.41 -7.79
N VAL A 153 -4.23 20.17 -7.57
CA VAL A 153 -2.82 19.90 -7.24
C VAL A 153 -1.92 20.19 -8.43
N PHE A 154 -2.33 19.80 -9.65
CA PHE A 154 -1.55 20.04 -10.86
C PHE A 154 -1.30 21.54 -11.08
N ASP A 155 -2.37 22.34 -11.08
CA ASP A 155 -2.29 23.80 -11.27
C ASP A 155 -1.46 24.47 -10.17
N SER A 156 -1.52 23.95 -8.95
CA SER A 156 -0.73 24.46 -7.82
C SER A 156 0.77 24.17 -8.00
N ILE A 157 1.13 22.97 -8.45
CA ILE A 157 2.53 22.61 -8.74
C ILE A 157 3.10 23.46 -9.87
N VAL A 158 2.31 23.72 -10.92
CA VAL A 158 2.70 24.61 -12.02
C VAL A 158 2.98 26.02 -11.50
N ARG A 159 2.09 26.58 -10.67
CA ARG A 159 2.29 27.90 -10.04
C ARG A 159 3.53 27.94 -9.15
N CYS A 160 3.76 26.92 -8.33
CA CYS A 160 4.99 26.80 -7.53
C CYS A 160 6.24 26.84 -8.42
N ARG A 161 6.25 26.09 -9.53
CA ARG A 161 7.37 26.08 -10.47
C ARG A 161 7.62 27.45 -11.11
N HIS A 162 6.57 28.16 -11.52
CA HIS A 162 6.70 29.53 -12.05
C HIS A 162 7.23 30.53 -11.02
N ALA A 163 6.93 30.32 -9.73
CA ALA A 163 7.44 31.13 -8.63
C ALA A 163 8.87 30.74 -8.17
N GLY A 164 9.50 29.76 -8.80
CA GLY A 164 10.82 29.25 -8.38
C GLY A 164 10.78 28.37 -7.14
N ILE A 165 9.60 27.93 -6.70
CA ILE A 165 9.42 27.06 -5.53
C ILE A 165 9.55 25.61 -5.97
N ARG A 166 10.48 24.88 -5.35
CA ARG A 166 10.68 23.45 -5.58
C ARG A 166 9.67 22.63 -4.76
N VAL A 167 8.98 21.71 -5.43
CA VAL A 167 8.04 20.78 -4.80
C VAL A 167 8.71 19.40 -4.67
N ILE A 168 8.71 18.85 -3.46
CA ILE A 168 9.21 17.50 -3.15
C ILE A 168 8.05 16.67 -2.63
N VAL A 169 7.76 15.55 -3.31
CA VAL A 169 6.73 14.59 -2.89
C VAL A 169 7.35 13.56 -1.96
N ILE A 170 6.69 13.30 -0.84
CA ILE A 170 7.12 12.32 0.16
C ILE A 170 5.96 11.37 0.43
N THR A 171 6.09 10.09 0.06
CA THR A 171 5.01 9.09 0.15
C THR A 171 5.47 7.75 0.71
N GLY A 172 4.51 7.00 1.29
CA GLY A 172 4.68 5.61 1.70
C GLY A 172 4.46 4.59 0.58
N ASP A 173 3.99 5.02 -0.60
CA ASP A 173 3.77 4.14 -1.74
C ASP A 173 5.09 3.59 -2.31
N ASN A 174 4.99 2.58 -3.17
CA ASN A 174 6.16 2.06 -3.88
C ASN A 174 6.74 3.13 -4.84
N LYS A 175 8.03 3.01 -5.15
CA LYS A 175 8.74 3.97 -6.00
C LYS A 175 8.06 4.17 -7.36
N ALA A 176 7.68 3.07 -8.00
CA ALA A 176 7.14 3.10 -9.35
C ALA A 176 5.73 3.76 -9.45
N THR A 177 4.83 3.46 -8.51
CA THR A 177 3.51 4.15 -8.46
C THR A 177 3.68 5.61 -8.04
N ALA A 178 4.58 5.90 -7.11
CA ALA A 178 4.85 7.26 -6.69
C ALA A 178 5.40 8.13 -7.84
N GLU A 179 6.31 7.59 -8.67
CA GLU A 179 6.78 8.25 -9.88
C GLU A 179 5.66 8.49 -10.89
N ALA A 180 4.78 7.50 -11.09
CA ALA A 180 3.65 7.64 -11.99
C ALA A 180 2.63 8.69 -11.50
N ILE A 181 2.36 8.77 -10.20
CA ILE A 181 1.55 9.84 -9.61
C ILE A 181 2.24 11.20 -9.79
N CYS A 182 3.56 11.28 -9.56
CA CYS A 182 4.34 12.51 -9.74
C CYS A 182 4.31 13.04 -11.17
N ARG A 183 4.29 12.16 -12.19
CA ARG A 183 4.08 12.55 -13.59
C ARG A 183 2.68 13.14 -13.80
N ARG A 184 1.64 12.51 -13.23
CA ARG A 184 0.24 12.97 -13.34
C ARG A 184 0.01 14.33 -12.70
N ILE A 185 0.64 14.62 -11.57
CA ILE A 185 0.51 15.90 -10.86
C ILE A 185 1.50 16.97 -11.36
N GLY A 186 2.37 16.65 -12.32
CA GLY A 186 3.28 17.62 -12.95
C GLY A 186 4.59 17.86 -12.21
N VAL A 187 4.95 17.05 -11.20
CA VAL A 187 6.27 17.09 -10.53
C VAL A 187 7.38 16.66 -11.49
N PHE A 188 7.10 15.63 -12.28
CA PHE A 188 7.93 15.19 -13.40
C PHE A 188 7.16 15.39 -14.72
N THR A 189 7.87 15.63 -15.83
CA THR A 189 7.25 15.51 -17.16
C THR A 189 7.08 14.03 -17.53
N GLU A 190 6.20 13.72 -18.50
CA GLU A 190 5.90 12.32 -18.86
C GLU A 190 7.16 11.52 -19.21
N ASP A 191 8.07 12.12 -19.99
CA ASP A 191 9.33 11.51 -20.44
C ASP A 191 10.55 11.92 -19.59
N GLU A 192 10.37 12.57 -18.45
CA GLU A 192 11.50 12.98 -17.60
C GLU A 192 12.21 11.75 -17.02
N ASP A 193 13.54 11.71 -17.17
CA ASP A 193 14.38 10.78 -16.41
C ASP A 193 14.34 11.14 -14.92
N THR A 194 13.90 10.17 -14.12
CA THR A 194 13.78 10.23 -12.66
C THR A 194 15.05 9.80 -11.96
N THR A 195 16.06 9.31 -12.70
CA THR A 195 17.37 8.91 -12.16
C THR A 195 18.02 10.09 -11.44
N GLY A 196 18.43 9.85 -10.20
CA GLY A 196 19.02 10.89 -9.36
C GLY A 196 18.02 11.88 -8.74
N LYS A 197 16.71 11.79 -9.06
CA LYS A 197 15.64 12.66 -8.52
C LYS A 197 14.59 11.92 -7.68
N SER A 198 14.52 10.60 -7.83
CA SER A 198 13.57 9.71 -7.15
C SER A 198 14.30 8.66 -6.32
N TYR A 199 14.03 8.65 -5.01
CA TYR A 199 14.67 7.74 -4.06
C TYR A 199 13.61 7.03 -3.22
N SER A 200 13.86 5.78 -2.88
CA SER A 200 13.14 5.10 -1.80
C SER A 200 13.81 5.40 -0.46
N GLY A 201 13.07 5.24 0.64
CA GLY A 201 13.63 5.41 2.00
C GLY A 201 14.90 4.56 2.20
N ARG A 202 14.88 3.31 1.74
CA ARG A 202 16.05 2.42 1.79
C ARG A 202 17.22 2.93 0.96
N GLU A 203 16.99 3.30 -0.29
CA GLU A 203 18.04 3.89 -1.14
C GLU A 203 18.61 5.17 -0.54
N PHE A 204 17.81 5.94 0.21
CA PHE A 204 18.27 7.14 0.89
C PHE A 204 19.14 6.80 2.11
N ASP A 205 18.72 5.82 2.92
CA ASP A 205 19.48 5.39 4.12
C ASP A 205 20.81 4.73 3.78
N ASP A 206 20.86 3.98 2.67
CA ASP A 206 22.07 3.29 2.20
C ASP A 206 23.16 4.29 1.70
N LEU A 207 22.80 5.56 1.46
CA LEU A 207 23.75 6.59 1.04
C LEU A 207 24.57 7.16 2.20
N PRO A 208 25.83 7.56 1.96
CA PRO A 208 26.61 8.32 2.94
C PRO A 208 25.92 9.63 3.32
N VAL A 209 26.09 10.09 4.56
CA VAL A 209 25.49 11.34 5.07
C VAL A 209 25.82 12.56 4.21
N SER A 210 27.04 12.62 3.66
CA SER A 210 27.47 13.67 2.72
C SER A 210 26.66 13.66 1.42
N GLU A 211 26.32 12.49 0.90
CA GLU A 211 25.52 12.31 -0.31
C GLU A 211 24.03 12.50 -0.04
N GLN A 212 23.53 12.12 1.14
CA GLN A 212 22.14 12.34 1.54
C GLN A 212 21.76 13.82 1.45
N ARG A 213 22.66 14.71 1.90
CA ARG A 213 22.46 16.17 1.76
C ARG A 213 22.37 16.59 0.30
N ALA A 214 23.31 16.16 -0.54
CA ALA A 214 23.31 16.48 -1.97
C ALA A 214 22.08 15.91 -2.70
N VAL A 215 21.59 14.75 -2.28
CA VAL A 215 20.35 14.15 -2.77
C VAL A 215 19.14 14.99 -2.41
N CYS A 216 19.01 15.44 -1.15
CA CYS A 216 17.92 16.33 -0.75
C CYS A 216 17.87 17.65 -1.55
N ALA A 217 19.01 18.15 -2.04
CA ALA A 217 19.08 19.34 -2.87
C ALA A 217 18.45 19.15 -4.27
N ARG A 218 18.51 17.93 -4.83
CA ARG A 218 18.05 17.65 -6.21
C ARG A 218 16.79 16.79 -6.29
N ALA A 219 16.51 16.01 -5.25
CA ALA A 219 15.39 15.08 -5.25
C ALA A 219 14.06 15.83 -5.31
N ARG A 220 13.09 15.20 -5.99
CA ARG A 220 11.70 15.66 -6.05
C ARG A 220 10.73 14.59 -5.56
N LEU A 221 11.20 13.36 -5.34
CA LEU A 221 10.39 12.26 -4.87
C LEU A 221 11.15 11.39 -3.87
N PHE A 222 10.53 11.18 -2.71
CA PHE A 222 10.89 10.13 -1.75
C PHE A 222 9.72 9.16 -1.57
N SER A 223 9.96 7.88 -1.80
CA SER A 223 8.96 6.80 -1.73
C SER A 223 9.29 5.80 -0.62
N ARG A 224 8.30 5.01 -0.16
CA ARG A 224 8.45 4.09 0.99
C ARG A 224 9.19 4.73 2.18
N VAL A 225 8.86 5.97 2.51
CA VAL A 225 9.54 6.69 3.59
C VAL A 225 8.99 6.34 4.97
N GLU A 226 9.88 6.32 5.95
CA GLU A 226 9.53 6.24 7.37
C GLU A 226 9.32 7.64 7.95
N PRO A 227 8.58 7.79 9.07
CA PRO A 227 8.37 9.09 9.71
C PRO A 227 9.66 9.86 10.02
N ALA A 228 10.73 9.14 10.41
CA ALA A 228 12.04 9.72 10.68
C ALA A 228 12.67 10.37 9.43
N HIS A 229 12.41 9.85 8.23
CA HIS A 229 12.97 10.40 6.99
C HIS A 229 12.40 11.79 6.69
N LYS A 230 11.12 12.03 7.00
CA LYS A 230 10.48 13.33 6.75
C LYS A 230 11.20 14.46 7.50
N SER A 231 11.43 14.27 8.79
CA SER A 231 12.15 15.23 9.63
C SER A 231 13.61 15.40 9.19
N LYS A 232 14.26 14.32 8.75
CA LYS A 232 15.66 14.33 8.29
C LYS A 232 15.80 15.08 6.95
N ILE A 233 14.86 14.92 6.04
CA ILE A 233 14.81 15.68 4.77
C ILE A 233 14.69 17.18 5.06
N VAL A 234 13.76 17.57 5.94
CA VAL A 234 13.59 18.97 6.36
C VAL A 234 14.90 19.52 6.93
N GLU A 235 15.55 18.79 7.84
CA GLU A 235 16.83 19.20 8.43
C GLU A 235 17.95 19.41 7.38
N TYR A 236 18.03 18.56 6.36
CA TYR A 236 18.99 18.78 5.27
C TYR A 236 18.66 20.03 4.47
N LEU A 237 17.39 20.29 4.16
CA LEU A 237 16.97 21.51 3.45
C LEU A 237 17.32 22.77 4.25
N GLN A 238 17.06 22.75 5.56
CA GLN A 238 17.43 23.82 6.48
C GLN A 238 18.93 24.07 6.53
N SER A 239 19.74 23.00 6.54
CA SER A 239 21.20 23.11 6.51
C SER A 239 21.75 23.76 5.22
N MET A 240 20.94 23.83 4.17
CA MET A 240 21.23 24.48 2.89
C MET A 240 20.64 25.89 2.80
N ASN A 241 20.14 26.43 3.92
CA ASN A 241 19.45 27.72 4.00
C ASN A 241 18.20 27.81 3.09
N GLU A 242 17.58 26.68 2.75
CA GLU A 242 16.27 26.68 2.09
C GLU A 242 15.18 26.88 3.15
N ILE A 243 14.22 27.78 2.88
CA ILE A 243 13.00 27.91 3.69
C ILE A 243 12.06 26.78 3.27
N SER A 244 11.80 25.85 4.18
CA SER A 244 11.01 24.65 3.92
C SER A 244 9.56 24.81 4.41
N ALA A 245 8.61 24.44 3.56
CA ALA A 245 7.21 24.28 3.92
C ALA A 245 6.86 22.80 3.86
N MET A 246 6.48 22.21 4.99
CA MET A 246 6.06 20.82 5.08
C MET A 246 4.54 20.75 5.11
N THR A 247 3.95 19.82 4.37
CA THR A 247 2.50 19.55 4.41
C THR A 247 2.27 18.09 4.75
N GLY A 248 1.33 17.81 5.66
CA GLY A 248 0.98 16.46 6.07
C GLY A 248 -0.35 16.42 6.80
N ASP A 249 -1.04 15.30 6.74
CA ASP A 249 -2.35 15.07 7.36
C ASP A 249 -2.29 14.04 8.51
N GLY A 250 -1.20 13.28 8.59
CA GLY A 250 -1.03 12.21 9.56
C GLY A 250 -0.32 12.67 10.84
N VAL A 251 -0.62 11.98 11.95
CA VAL A 251 0.16 12.12 13.20
C VAL A 251 1.66 11.82 13.01
N ASN A 252 1.98 11.01 12.00
CA ASN A 252 3.36 10.69 11.61
C ASN A 252 4.11 11.90 11.02
N ASP A 253 3.41 12.94 10.60
CA ASP A 253 3.99 14.15 9.99
C ASP A 253 4.28 15.23 11.02
N ALA A 254 3.68 15.14 12.22
CA ALA A 254 3.82 16.14 13.27
C ALA A 254 5.29 16.51 13.60
N PRO A 255 6.25 15.56 13.69
CA PRO A 255 7.65 15.93 13.90
C PRO A 255 8.24 16.76 12.77
N ALA A 256 7.88 16.46 11.51
CA ALA A 256 8.40 17.18 10.35
C ALA A 256 7.73 18.55 10.17
N LEU A 257 6.41 18.64 10.42
CA LEU A 257 5.65 19.90 10.39
C LEU A 257 6.19 20.88 11.43
N LYS A 258 6.47 20.41 12.66
CA LYS A 258 7.06 21.25 13.71
C LYS A 258 8.49 21.70 13.39
N LYS A 259 9.23 20.90 12.62
CA LYS A 259 10.64 21.18 12.31
C LYS A 259 10.80 22.17 11.16
N ALA A 260 9.91 22.11 10.17
CA ALA A 260 9.92 23.02 9.04
C ALA A 260 9.64 24.47 9.48
N GLU A 261 10.10 25.45 8.70
CA GLU A 261 9.79 26.86 8.94
C GLU A 261 8.28 27.13 8.86
N ILE A 262 7.59 26.37 8.01
CA ILE A 262 6.13 26.41 7.84
C ILE A 262 5.62 24.96 7.84
N GLY A 263 4.72 24.63 8.76
CA GLY A 263 4.09 23.30 8.90
C GLY A 263 2.61 23.39 9.18
#